data_AF-A0A5D0PJ12-F1
#
_entry.id   AF-A0A5D0PJ12-F1
#
_cell.length_a   1.000
_cell.length_b   1.000
_cell.length_c   1.000
_cell.angle_alpha   90.00
_cell.angle_beta   90.00
_cell.angle_gamma   90.00
#
_symmetry.space_group_name_H-M   'P 1'
#
loop_
_entity.id
_entity.type
_entity.pdbx_description
1 polymer ?
#
loop_
_entity_poly.entity_id
_entity_poly.type
_entity_poly.pdbx_seq_one_letter_code
_entity_poly.pdbx_strand_id
1 'polypeptide(L)'
;MAWEWVAPVATATSGIVGVAFTWLAGYQGRKHAEQVAQQSAQNDLAKAREERRARAYADILTMVYSSTEAVMHKLLKLELKGDEPYSMPGVHDQVVTSTQVNLYGSPAVREAYSKWFSEIVTFIEQGKEVPESERDAVISKINAATGRITRAMNSELTS
;
A
#
# COMPACT_ATOMS: atom_id res chain seq x y z
N MET A 1 31.81 36.39 64.63
CA MET A 1 30.36 36.11 64.64
C MET A 1 29.72 36.03 63.25
N ALA A 2 30.41 36.37 62.14
CA ALA A 2 29.83 36.28 60.78
C ALA A 2 29.68 34.84 60.23
N TRP A 3 30.31 33.84 60.84
CA TRP A 3 30.39 32.47 60.31
C TRP A 3 29.18 31.57 60.62
N GLU A 4 28.37 31.89 61.63
CA GLU A 4 27.22 31.05 62.03
C GLU A 4 26.02 31.15 61.07
N TRP A 5 25.90 32.26 60.35
CA TRP A 5 24.81 32.46 59.37
C TRP A 5 25.13 31.90 57.98
N VAL A 6 26.40 31.58 57.69
CA VAL A 6 26.83 31.07 56.38
C VAL A 6 26.31 29.66 56.13
N ALA A 7 26.36 28.79 57.15
CA ALA A 7 25.90 27.41 57.05
C ALA A 7 24.41 27.28 56.67
N PRO A 8 23.45 27.91 57.38
CA PRO A 8 22.03 27.78 57.05
C PRO A 8 21.68 28.40 55.68
N VAL A 9 22.36 29.48 55.27
CA VAL A 9 22.14 30.10 53.94
C VAL A 9 22.65 29.18 52.82
N ALA A 10 23.79 28.50 53.01
CA ALA A 10 24.30 27.52 52.05
C ALA A 10 23.38 26.29 51.91
N THR A 11 22.80 25.81 53.01
CA THR A 11 21.86 24.68 52.98
C THR A 11 20.52 25.08 52.34
N ALA A 12 20.02 26.28 52.62
CA ALA A 12 18.77 26.77 52.02
C ALA A 12 18.91 26.98 50.51
N THR A 13 20.03 27.56 50.05
CA THR A 13 20.29 27.78 48.62
C THR A 13 20.46 26.48 47.86
N SER A 14 21.22 25.51 48.39
CA SER A 14 21.37 24.18 47.77
C SER A 14 20.03 23.42 47.65
N GLY A 15 19.15 23.52 48.65
CA GLY A 15 17.80 22.95 48.58
C GLY A 15 16.94 23.52 47.45
N ILE A 16 16.91 24.85 47.30
CA ILE A 16 16.15 25.53 46.24
C ILE A 16 16.70 25.16 44.86
N VAL A 17 18.03 25.11 44.72
CA VAL A 17 18.69 24.73 43.47
C VAL A 17 18.33 23.30 43.07
N GLY A 18 18.34 22.36 44.03
CA GLY A 18 17.93 20.97 43.78
C GLY A 18 16.49 20.86 43.26
N VAL A 19 15.54 21.55 43.91
CA VAL A 19 14.13 21.57 43.49
C VAL A 19 13.97 22.17 42.09
N ALA A 20 14.69 23.24 41.79
CA ALA A 20 14.67 23.87 40.46
C ALA A 20 15.18 22.91 39.37
N PHE A 21 16.27 22.17 39.62
CA PHE A 21 16.78 21.17 38.69
C PHE A 21 15.80 20.01 38.49
N THR A 22 15.20 19.48 39.56
CA THR A 22 14.20 18.41 39.45
C THR A 22 12.98 18.86 38.66
N TRP A 23 12.50 20.09 38.88
CA TRP A 23 11.39 20.66 38.12
C TRP A 23 11.75 20.83 36.64
N LEU A 24 12.93 21.36 36.34
CA LEU A 24 13.42 21.54 34.97
C LEU A 24 13.56 20.20 34.24
N ALA A 25 14.15 19.19 34.91
CA ALA A 25 14.29 17.84 34.37
C ALA A 25 12.92 17.20 34.09
N GLY A 26 11.96 17.35 35.00
CA GLY A 26 10.59 16.86 34.80
C GLY A 26 9.84 17.58 33.67
N TYR A 27 10.09 18.88 33.48
CA TYR A 27 9.53 19.63 32.35
C TYR A 27 10.13 19.20 31.01
N GLN A 28 11.46 19.06 30.93
CA GLN A 28 12.14 18.58 29.73
C GLN A 28 11.74 17.14 29.37
N GLY A 29 11.62 16.26 30.36
CA GLY A 29 11.19 14.88 30.16
C GLY A 29 9.79 14.78 29.55
N ARG A 30 8.83 15.57 30.04
CA ARG A 30 7.47 15.61 29.47
C ARG A 30 7.45 16.12 28.03
N LYS A 31 8.16 17.22 27.76
CA LYS A 31 8.25 17.77 26.40
C LYS A 31 8.89 16.78 25.42
N HIS A 32 9.93 16.06 25.85
CA HIS A 32 10.55 15.03 25.02
C HIS A 32 9.60 13.84 24.79
N ALA A 33 8.89 13.38 25.83
CA ALA A 33 7.91 12.32 25.71
C ALA A 33 6.76 12.68 24.73
N GLU A 34 6.28 13.92 24.77
CA GLU A 34 5.28 14.43 23.82
C GLU A 34 5.81 14.43 22.38
N GLN A 35 7.05 14.90 22.17
CA GLN A 35 7.68 14.91 20.85
C GLN A 35 7.86 13.49 20.28
N VAL A 36 8.35 12.56 21.11
CA VAL A 36 8.51 11.16 20.71
C VAL A 36 7.16 10.51 20.41
N ALA A 37 6.13 10.76 21.22
CA ALA A 37 4.78 10.25 20.99
C ALA A 37 4.15 10.81 19.70
N GLN A 38 4.38 12.09 19.39
CA GLN A 38 3.94 12.69 18.13
C GLN A 38 4.66 12.09 16.93
N GLN A 39 5.98 11.91 17.03
CA GLN A 39 6.77 11.28 15.96
C GLN A 39 6.38 9.82 15.74
N SER A 40 6.16 9.05 16.82
CA SER A 40 5.70 7.67 16.71
C SER A 40 4.32 7.59 16.06
N ALA A 41 3.38 8.44 16.47
CA ALA A 41 2.05 8.49 15.87
C ALA A 41 2.09 8.83 14.37
N GLN A 42 2.96 9.75 13.95
CA GLN A 42 3.15 10.07 12.53
C GLN A 42 3.74 8.89 11.75
N ASN A 43 4.74 8.21 12.31
CA ASN A 43 5.34 7.02 11.71
C ASN A 43 4.33 5.87 11.60
N ASP A 44 3.49 5.67 12.62
CA ASP A 44 2.45 4.63 12.61
C ASP A 44 1.39 4.92 11.54
N LEU A 45 1.00 6.19 11.37
CA LEU A 45 0.09 6.59 10.29
C LEU A 45 0.70 6.40 8.91
N ALA A 46 2.00 6.67 8.74
CA ALA A 46 2.72 6.43 7.49
C ALA A 46 2.75 4.93 7.15
N LYS A 47 3.15 4.09 8.11
CA LYS A 47 3.16 2.62 7.95
C LYS A 47 1.77 2.07 7.64
N ALA A 48 0.74 2.52 8.36
CA ALA A 48 -0.64 2.08 8.11
C ALA A 48 -1.12 2.45 6.70
N ARG A 49 -0.66 3.58 6.13
CA ARG A 49 -0.98 3.95 4.74
C ARG A 49 -0.25 3.05 3.74
N GLU A 50 1.03 2.76 3.97
CA GLU A 50 1.82 1.85 3.14
C GLU A 50 1.22 0.44 3.14
N GLU A 51 0.86 -0.10 4.30
CA GLU A 51 0.21 -1.40 4.43
C GLU A 51 -1.13 -1.45 3.67
N ARG A 52 -1.96 -0.41 3.79
CA ARG A 52 -3.23 -0.33 3.05
C ARG A 52 -3.01 -0.28 1.54
N ARG A 53 -2.01 0.47 1.07
CA ARG A 53 -1.64 0.52 -0.35
C ARG A 53 -1.13 -0.83 -0.83
N ALA A 54 -0.26 -1.50 -0.08
CA ALA A 54 0.27 -2.82 -0.43
C ALA A 54 -0.84 -3.88 -0.53
N ARG A 55 -1.78 -3.88 0.44
CA ARG A 55 -2.97 -4.76 0.38
C ARG A 55 -3.85 -4.45 -0.82
N ALA A 56 -4.13 -3.17 -1.08
CA ALA A 56 -4.89 -2.77 -2.26
C ALA A 56 -4.22 -3.24 -3.56
N TYR A 57 -2.89 -3.17 -3.66
CA TYR A 57 -2.17 -3.66 -4.84
C TYR A 57 -2.23 -5.17 -4.98
N ALA A 58 -2.16 -5.91 -3.87
CA ALA A 58 -2.36 -7.36 -3.88
C ALA A 58 -3.78 -7.73 -4.38
N ASP A 59 -4.82 -7.03 -3.90
CA ASP A 59 -6.20 -7.25 -4.35
C ASP A 59 -6.38 -6.94 -5.84
N ILE A 60 -5.79 -5.83 -6.32
CA ILE A 60 -5.84 -5.48 -7.75
C ILE A 60 -5.13 -6.55 -8.59
N LEU A 61 -3.97 -7.03 -8.16
CA LEU A 61 -3.25 -8.09 -8.87
C LEU A 61 -4.06 -9.38 -8.92
N THR A 62 -4.65 -9.79 -7.80
CA THR A 62 -5.53 -10.97 -7.77
C THR A 62 -6.65 -10.84 -8.79
N MET A 63 -7.35 -9.71 -8.84
CA MET A 63 -8.43 -9.47 -9.81
C MET A 63 -7.93 -9.53 -11.26
N VAL A 64 -6.77 -8.93 -11.53
CA VAL A 64 -6.14 -8.92 -12.85
C VAL A 64 -5.77 -10.33 -13.31
N TYR A 65 -5.16 -11.13 -12.43
CA TYR A 65 -4.79 -12.50 -12.73
C TYR A 65 -6.03 -13.38 -12.95
N SER A 66 -7.01 -13.33 -12.05
CA SER A 66 -8.26 -14.09 -12.20
C SER A 66 -9.02 -13.74 -13.48
N SER A 67 -9.09 -12.45 -13.83
CA SER A 67 -9.70 -12.00 -15.10
C SER A 67 -8.92 -12.50 -16.31
N THR A 68 -7.58 -12.44 -16.25
CA THR A 68 -6.70 -12.90 -17.32
C THR A 68 -6.88 -14.40 -17.54
N GLU A 69 -6.86 -15.21 -16.47
CA GLU A 69 -7.06 -16.66 -16.53
C GLU A 69 -8.45 -17.02 -17.06
N ALA A 70 -9.51 -16.36 -16.59
CA ALA A 70 -10.86 -16.60 -17.08
C ALA A 70 -11.01 -16.26 -18.57
N VAL A 71 -10.39 -15.17 -19.04
CA VAL A 71 -10.34 -14.81 -20.47
C VAL A 71 -9.56 -15.84 -21.28
N MET A 72 -8.40 -16.25 -20.80
CA MET A 72 -7.56 -17.25 -21.46
C MET A 72 -8.28 -18.59 -21.57
N HIS A 73 -8.94 -19.04 -20.50
CA HIS A 73 -9.75 -20.25 -20.49
C HIS A 73 -10.91 -20.16 -21.50
N LYS A 74 -11.65 -19.04 -21.49
CA LYS A 74 -12.81 -18.84 -22.37
C LYS A 74 -12.44 -18.71 -23.85
N LEU A 75 -11.40 -17.96 -24.18
CA LEU A 75 -11.03 -17.66 -25.58
C LEU A 75 -10.21 -18.76 -26.23
N LEU A 76 -9.41 -19.50 -25.45
CA LEU A 76 -8.41 -20.41 -26.00
C LEU A 76 -8.74 -21.87 -25.72
N LYS A 77 -9.79 -22.17 -24.94
CA LYS A 77 -10.09 -23.53 -24.44
C LYS A 77 -8.85 -24.20 -23.85
N LEU A 78 -7.98 -23.40 -23.24
CA LEU A 78 -6.81 -23.92 -22.54
C LEU A 78 -7.35 -24.73 -21.36
N GLU A 79 -7.20 -26.06 -21.43
CA GLU A 79 -7.35 -26.93 -20.27
C GLU A 79 -6.22 -26.59 -19.29
N LEU A 80 -6.44 -25.54 -18.50
CA LEU A 80 -5.60 -25.25 -17.34
C LEU A 80 -5.81 -26.41 -16.35
N LYS A 81 -4.71 -26.97 -15.87
CA LYS A 81 -4.69 -28.17 -15.02
C LYS A 81 -5.26 -27.83 -13.64
N GLY A 82 -6.58 -27.94 -13.47
CA GLY A 82 -7.31 -27.70 -12.22
C GLY A 82 -8.81 -27.81 -12.41
N ASP A 83 -9.49 -28.59 -11.55
CA ASP A 83 -10.91 -28.98 -11.71
C ASP A 83 -11.93 -27.85 -11.46
N GLU A 84 -11.50 -26.66 -11.01
CA GLU A 84 -12.43 -25.56 -10.76
C GLU A 84 -12.55 -24.63 -11.99
N PRO A 85 -13.78 -24.40 -12.50
CA PRO A 85 -13.98 -23.48 -13.60
C PRO A 85 -13.62 -22.05 -13.15
N TYR A 86 -12.59 -21.49 -13.77
CA TYR A 86 -12.23 -20.08 -13.60
C TYR A 86 -13.42 -19.20 -13.98
N SER A 87 -14.00 -18.54 -12.99
CA SER A 87 -15.09 -17.58 -13.20
C SER A 87 -14.51 -16.17 -13.26
N MET A 88 -15.05 -15.34 -14.16
CA MET A 88 -14.74 -13.92 -14.17
C MET A 88 -15.06 -13.31 -12.80
N PRO A 89 -14.22 -12.41 -12.26
CA PRO A 89 -14.54 -11.71 -11.02
C PRO A 89 -15.91 -11.04 -11.09
N GLY A 90 -16.64 -11.07 -9.98
CA GLY A 90 -17.98 -10.48 -9.91
C GLY A 90 -17.93 -8.97 -10.14
N VAL A 91 -19.07 -8.38 -10.50
CA VAL A 91 -19.17 -6.91 -10.66
C VAL A 91 -18.75 -6.19 -9.38
N HIS A 92 -19.05 -6.76 -8.21
CA HIS A 92 -18.62 -6.23 -6.92
C HIS A 92 -17.09 -6.12 -6.83
N ASP A 93 -16.38 -7.21 -7.15
CA ASP A 93 -14.92 -7.24 -7.09
C ASP A 93 -14.32 -6.22 -8.06
N GLN A 94 -14.85 -6.12 -9.28
CA GLN A 94 -14.41 -5.13 -10.26
C GLN A 94 -14.59 -3.69 -9.77
N VAL A 95 -15.71 -3.39 -9.10
CA VAL A 95 -15.98 -2.05 -8.52
C VAL A 95 -15.03 -1.77 -7.35
N VAL A 96 -14.82 -2.75 -6.47
CA VAL A 96 -13.87 -2.64 -5.36
C VAL A 96 -12.46 -2.38 -5.89
N THR A 97 -12.01 -3.16 -6.87
CA THR A 97 -10.69 -3.00 -7.48
C THR A 97 -10.55 -1.66 -8.20
N SER A 98 -11.55 -1.22 -8.96
CA SER A 98 -11.53 0.11 -9.61
C SER A 98 -11.44 1.23 -8.57
N THR A 99 -12.17 1.11 -7.46
CA THR A 99 -12.11 2.06 -6.34
C THR A 99 -10.72 2.06 -5.69
N GLN A 100 -10.12 0.90 -5.47
CA GLN A 100 -8.76 0.77 -4.94
C GLN A 100 -7.71 1.40 -5.87
N VAL A 101 -7.81 1.18 -7.19
CA VAL A 101 -6.94 1.83 -8.19
C VAL A 101 -7.06 3.35 -8.13
N ASN A 102 -8.28 3.87 -8.02
CA ASN A 102 -8.52 5.30 -7.92
C ASN A 102 -8.02 5.92 -6.61
N LEU A 103 -8.19 5.22 -5.48
CA LEU A 103 -7.78 5.72 -4.16
C LEU A 103 -6.27 5.60 -3.93
N TYR A 104 -5.67 4.46 -4.28
CA TYR A 104 -4.30 4.13 -3.89
C TYR A 104 -3.30 4.14 -5.04
N GLY A 105 -3.77 3.96 -6.29
CA GLY A 105 -2.93 3.90 -7.47
C GLY A 105 -2.36 5.26 -7.85
N SER A 106 -1.07 5.28 -8.20
CA SER A 106 -0.42 6.42 -8.84
C SER A 106 -0.98 6.67 -10.25
N PRO A 107 -0.69 7.82 -10.88
CA PRO A 107 -1.10 8.07 -12.27
C PRO A 107 -0.67 6.95 -13.23
N ALA A 108 0.53 6.40 -13.05
CA ALA A 108 1.05 5.29 -13.86
C ALA A 108 0.24 3.99 -13.65
N VAL A 109 -0.11 3.67 -12.40
CA VAL A 109 -0.95 2.49 -12.09
C VAL A 109 -2.35 2.66 -12.66
N ARG A 110 -2.96 3.84 -12.54
CA ARG A 110 -4.30 4.12 -13.10
C ARG A 110 -4.32 4.01 -14.62
N GLU A 111 -3.31 4.57 -15.28
CA GLU A 111 -3.18 4.48 -16.73
C GLU A 111 -2.97 3.01 -17.18
N ALA A 112 -2.07 2.28 -16.50
CA ALA A 112 -1.82 0.88 -16.80
C ALA A 112 -3.07 0.01 -16.59
N TYR A 113 -3.81 0.24 -15.50
CA TYR A 113 -5.08 -0.44 -15.22
C TYR A 113 -6.14 -0.12 -16.27
N SER A 114 -6.33 1.14 -16.62
CA SER A 114 -7.32 1.55 -17.63
C SER A 114 -7.03 0.91 -19.00
N LYS A 115 -5.76 0.88 -19.40
CA LYS A 115 -5.33 0.23 -20.66
C LYS A 115 -5.56 -1.27 -20.61
N TRP A 116 -5.14 -1.93 -19.52
CA TRP A 116 -5.36 -3.36 -19.33
C TRP A 116 -6.86 -3.71 -19.37
N PHE A 117 -7.70 -2.98 -18.63
CA PHE A 117 -9.13 -3.22 -18.57
C PHE A 117 -9.79 -3.06 -19.96
N SER A 118 -9.44 -2.00 -20.68
CA SER A 118 -9.93 -1.79 -22.05
C SER A 118 -9.55 -2.92 -23.01
N GLU A 119 -8.32 -3.43 -22.92
CA GLU A 119 -7.85 -4.54 -23.73
C GLU A 119 -8.62 -5.84 -23.40
N ILE A 120 -8.78 -6.15 -22.12
CA ILE A 120 -9.55 -7.31 -21.65
C ILE A 120 -11.01 -7.25 -22.09
N VAL A 121 -11.67 -6.10 -21.91
CA VAL A 121 -13.06 -5.91 -22.38
C VAL A 121 -13.15 -6.11 -23.89
N THR A 122 -12.21 -5.55 -24.65
CA THR A 122 -12.16 -5.74 -26.11
C THR A 122 -12.06 -7.22 -26.48
N PHE A 123 -11.22 -7.99 -25.80
CA PHE A 123 -11.10 -9.43 -26.03
C PHE A 123 -12.38 -10.20 -25.70
N ILE A 124 -13.08 -9.82 -24.62
CA ILE A 124 -14.35 -10.43 -24.22
C ILE A 124 -15.45 -10.11 -25.23
N GLU A 125 -15.57 -8.85 -25.64
CA GLU A 125 -16.57 -8.37 -26.60
C GLU A 125 -16.36 -8.97 -27.99
N GLN A 126 -15.10 -9.15 -28.40
CA GLN A 126 -14.79 -9.76 -29.69
C GLN A 126 -15.30 -11.19 -29.79
N GLY A 127 -15.47 -11.90 -28.66
CA GLY A 127 -16.42 -13.01 -28.46
C GLY A 127 -16.37 -14.21 -29.40
N LYS A 128 -15.53 -14.16 -30.43
CA LYS A 128 -15.30 -15.18 -31.43
C LYS A 128 -14.11 -15.99 -30.96
N GLU A 129 -14.21 -17.30 -31.12
CA GLU A 129 -13.07 -18.19 -30.91
C GLU A 129 -11.87 -17.64 -31.69
N VAL A 130 -10.77 -17.40 -30.99
CA VAL A 130 -9.53 -16.92 -31.61
C VAL A 130 -9.01 -18.08 -32.47
N PRO A 131 -8.81 -17.88 -33.79
CA PRO A 131 -8.23 -18.90 -34.65
C PRO A 131 -6.93 -19.43 -34.06
N GLU A 132 -6.66 -20.72 -34.20
CA GLU A 132 -5.47 -21.34 -33.62
C GLU A 132 -4.17 -20.63 -34.02
N SER A 133 -4.12 -20.14 -35.26
CA SER A 133 -3.01 -19.33 -35.81
C SER A 133 -2.77 -17.99 -35.10
N GLU A 134 -3.75 -17.45 -34.38
CA GLU A 134 -3.69 -16.15 -33.71
C GLU A 134 -3.57 -16.27 -32.18
N ARG A 135 -3.68 -17.49 -31.62
CA ARG A 135 -3.69 -17.73 -30.17
C ARG A 135 -2.45 -17.17 -29.49
N ASP A 136 -1.26 -17.50 -29.98
CA ASP A 136 0.01 -17.04 -29.36
C ASP A 136 0.14 -15.50 -29.36
N ALA A 137 -0.37 -14.84 -30.39
CA ALA A 137 -0.38 -13.39 -30.48
C ALA A 137 -1.33 -12.77 -29.44
N VAL A 138 -2.51 -13.37 -29.23
CA VAL A 138 -3.47 -12.94 -28.20
C VAL A 138 -2.91 -13.19 -26.80
N ILE A 139 -2.35 -14.38 -26.54
CA ILE A 139 -1.69 -14.72 -25.27
C ILE A 139 -0.58 -13.71 -24.96
N SER A 140 0.27 -13.42 -25.94
CA SER A 140 1.37 -12.45 -25.78
C SER A 140 0.84 -11.04 -25.47
N LYS A 141 -0.23 -10.59 -26.13
CA LYS A 141 -0.86 -9.30 -25.84
C LYS A 141 -1.43 -9.23 -24.43
N ILE A 142 -2.18 -10.25 -24.01
CA ILE A 142 -2.76 -10.32 -22.65
C ILE A 142 -1.65 -10.34 -21.60
N ASN A 143 -0.61 -11.16 -21.78
CA ASN A 143 0.54 -11.21 -20.88
C ASN A 143 1.31 -9.88 -20.85
N ALA A 144 1.44 -9.19 -21.99
CA ALA A 144 2.04 -7.86 -22.05
C ALA A 144 1.20 -6.83 -21.29
N ALA A 145 -0.13 -6.90 -21.39
CA ALA A 145 -1.06 -6.04 -20.68
C ALA A 145 -0.95 -6.22 -19.17
N THR A 146 -1.06 -7.47 -18.70
CA THR A 146 -0.91 -7.83 -17.29
C THR A 146 0.49 -7.46 -16.78
N GLY A 147 1.54 -7.71 -17.56
CA GLY A 147 2.90 -7.32 -17.20
C GLY A 147 3.10 -5.81 -17.05
N ARG A 148 2.36 -4.96 -17.80
CA ARG A 148 2.44 -3.49 -17.63
C ARG A 148 1.90 -3.06 -16.28
N ILE A 149 0.75 -3.57 -15.86
CA ILE A 149 0.17 -3.19 -14.56
C ILE A 149 1.02 -3.72 -13.39
N THR A 150 1.52 -4.97 -13.48
CA THR A 150 2.41 -5.53 -12.46
C THR A 150 3.69 -4.70 -12.31
N ARG A 151 4.32 -4.29 -13.43
CA ARG A 151 5.51 -3.45 -13.39
C ARG A 151 5.23 -2.07 -12.79
N ALA A 152 4.10 -1.44 -13.14
CA ALA A 152 3.72 -0.14 -12.59
C ALA A 152 3.48 -0.20 -11.07
N MET A 153 2.87 -1.27 -10.56
CA MET A 153 2.70 -1.45 -9.12
C MET A 153 4.01 -1.74 -8.40
N ASN A 154 4.86 -2.59 -8.97
CA ASN A 154 6.15 -2.93 -8.36
C ASN A 154 7.08 -1.72 -8.28
N SER A 155 7.12 -0.86 -9.30
CA SER A 155 7.95 0.35 -9.26
C SER A 155 7.56 1.29 -8.12
N GLU A 156 6.27 1.35 -7.78
CA GLU A 156 5.73 2.19 -6.69
C GLU A 156 5.92 1.57 -5.29
N LEU A 157 6.10 0.24 -5.20
CA LEU A 157 6.40 -0.42 -3.93
C LEU A 157 7.90 -0.36 -3.60
N THR A 158 8.75 -0.14 -4.59
CA THR A 158 10.21 -0.06 -4.42
C THR A 158 10.75 1.37 -4.35
N SER A 159 9.91 2.39 -4.62
CA SER A 159 10.26 3.81 -4.58
C SER A 159 10.06 4.41 -3.20
#